data_AF-A0AAC9K2V8-F1
#
_entry.id   AF-A0AAC9K2V8-F1
#
_cell.length_a   1.000
_cell.length_b   1.000
_cell.length_c   1.000
_cell.angle_alpha   90.00
_cell.angle_beta   90.00
_cell.angle_gamma   90.00
#
_symmetry.space_group_name_H-M   'P 1'
#
loop_
_entity.id
_entity.type
_entity.pdbx_description
1 polymer ?
#
loop_
_entity_poly.entity_id
_entity_poly.type
_entity_poly.pdbx_seq_one_letter_code
_entity_poly.pdbx_strand_id
1 'polypeptide(L)'
;MFVEVTSPGWAFWRALVDTCIGLIVGTLYTFVGIIVVGIVGEEALSSLYWQIDLDPLFRASMGVFLLAAALLAALVPVVVVAERFAALRAVEAAALENPDAVPQHSLRQTLQASPAALLQKTGTVMFWCVVGLGALLALGVLFTEDLREDAVSWVALLVIAVLAAGAAAVRRLGRRAVERVGPRMSTQWSRWKRLVPLAERRDADRRDAAMRTVVPRWLAVPSARTVGRIAKILLTATLLSLAAFMLSVFMRQQCRTCDPVYWDEPIENGIDVLSLTSGAAIAMCAALGIVAWLGGVVLQFSRERALVRWVSDGLPRRVDTSLVESLLAGNRSMVRLQIGLSVVGAGALIVGTGAIWADWTAMDARWPLVAAVVLIASGFVIGWADSRRRRRERQLARDALFPGDVGRRGDATTRGRAIATGIQD
;
A
#
# COMPACT_ATOMS: atom_id res chain seq x y z
N MET A 1 -13.79 -18.42 21.59
CA MET A 1 -14.08 -18.69 20.16
C MET A 1 -13.58 -17.50 19.35
N PHE A 2 -13.11 -17.70 18.13
CA PHE A 2 -12.69 -16.59 17.27
C PHE A 2 -13.91 -15.88 16.65
N VAL A 3 -13.89 -14.55 16.67
CA VAL A 3 -14.98 -13.72 16.14
C VAL A 3 -14.42 -12.64 15.22
N GLU A 4 -15.09 -12.41 14.09
CA GLU A 4 -14.85 -11.29 13.21
C GLU A 4 -15.47 -10.02 13.83
N VAL A 5 -14.61 -9.20 14.44
CA VAL A 5 -14.97 -7.90 15.02
C VAL A 5 -15.01 -6.86 13.91
N THR A 6 -16.05 -6.02 13.90
CA THR A 6 -16.10 -4.81 13.07
C THR A 6 -16.92 -3.72 13.73
N SER A 7 -16.70 -2.46 13.33
CA SER A 7 -17.56 -1.33 13.67
C SER A 7 -17.68 -0.39 12.45
N PRO A 8 -18.76 0.39 12.31
CA PRO A 8 -18.91 1.32 11.19
C PRO A 8 -17.76 2.34 11.11
N GLY A 9 -17.30 2.84 12.26
CA GLY A 9 -16.19 3.77 12.34
C GLY A 9 -14.86 3.14 11.92
N TRP A 10 -14.57 1.92 12.37
CA TRP A 10 -13.35 1.23 11.94
C TRP A 10 -13.40 0.86 10.46
N ALA A 11 -14.56 0.43 9.95
CA ALA A 11 -14.75 0.15 8.53
C ALA A 11 -14.47 1.36 7.63
N PHE A 12 -14.95 2.55 8.02
CA PHE A 12 -14.68 3.80 7.30
C PHE A 12 -13.18 4.10 7.24
N TRP A 13 -12.50 4.14 8.39
CA TRP A 13 -11.07 4.47 8.44
C TRP A 13 -10.22 3.41 7.76
N ARG A 14 -10.61 2.13 7.84
CA ARG A 14 -9.92 1.05 7.14
C ARG A 14 -10.05 1.20 5.62
N ALA A 15 -11.24 1.50 5.11
CA ALA A 15 -11.43 1.80 3.70
C ALA A 15 -10.61 3.03 3.27
N LEU A 16 -10.51 4.06 4.11
CA LEU A 16 -9.67 5.21 3.81
C LEU A 16 -8.18 4.84 3.74
N VAL A 17 -7.67 4.03 4.68
CA VAL A 17 -6.29 3.50 4.62
C VAL A 17 -6.04 2.71 3.33
N ASP A 18 -6.95 1.80 2.95
CA ASP A 18 -6.80 1.00 1.74
C ASP A 18 -6.83 1.87 0.46
N THR A 19 -7.62 2.96 0.46
CA THR A 19 -7.63 3.98 -0.60
C THR A 19 -6.29 4.72 -0.66
N CYS A 20 -5.80 5.19 0.49
CA CYS A 20 -4.50 5.85 0.60
C CYS A 20 -3.34 4.96 0.12
N ILE A 21 -3.36 3.67 0.43
CA ILE A 21 -2.37 2.71 -0.10
C ILE A 21 -2.45 2.66 -1.63
N GLY A 22 -3.64 2.58 -2.19
CA GLY A 22 -3.82 2.62 -3.65
C GLY A 22 -3.34 3.93 -4.27
N LEU A 23 -3.60 5.07 -3.64
CA LEU A 23 -3.09 6.37 -4.09
C LEU A 23 -1.57 6.43 -4.07
N ILE A 24 -0.90 6.02 -2.98
CA ILE A 24 0.57 5.98 -2.91
C ILE A 24 1.14 5.12 -4.04
N VAL A 25 0.61 3.91 -4.20
CA VAL A 25 1.06 2.97 -5.24
C VAL A 25 0.83 3.57 -6.63
N GLY A 26 -0.33 4.17 -6.88
CA GLY A 26 -0.63 4.81 -8.17
C GLY A 26 0.23 6.03 -8.46
N THR A 27 0.47 6.89 -7.47
CA THR A 27 1.38 8.04 -7.59
C THR A 27 2.79 7.58 -7.94
N LEU A 28 3.30 6.52 -7.30
CA LEU A 28 4.61 5.93 -7.63
C LEU A 28 4.65 5.30 -9.03
N TYR A 29 3.63 4.53 -9.42
CA TYR A 29 3.57 3.94 -10.77
C TYR A 29 3.48 5.02 -11.85
N THR A 30 2.74 6.10 -11.58
CA THR A 30 2.60 7.21 -12.54
C THR A 30 3.92 7.94 -12.71
N PHE A 31 4.67 8.17 -11.63
CA PHE A 31 6.01 8.72 -11.71
C PHE A 31 6.96 7.87 -12.57
N VAL A 32 7.00 6.56 -12.32
CA VAL A 32 7.80 5.63 -13.15
C VAL A 32 7.33 5.66 -14.61
N GLY A 33 6.01 5.69 -14.83
CA GLY A 33 5.42 5.79 -16.17
C GLY A 33 5.83 7.08 -16.91
N ILE A 34 5.79 8.23 -16.24
CA ILE A 34 6.21 9.52 -16.81
C ILE A 34 7.68 9.46 -17.22
N ILE A 35 8.57 8.92 -16.37
CA ILE A 35 10.00 8.80 -16.69
C ILE A 35 10.21 7.90 -17.91
N VAL A 36 9.60 6.71 -17.91
CA VAL A 36 9.77 5.74 -19.00
C VAL A 36 9.22 6.30 -20.31
N VAL A 37 8.00 6.87 -20.30
CA VAL A 37 7.40 7.43 -21.52
C VAL A 37 8.13 8.69 -21.98
N GLY A 38 8.60 9.53 -21.07
CA GLY A 38 9.39 10.73 -21.41
C GLY A 38 10.66 10.38 -22.17
N ILE A 39 11.48 9.49 -21.61
CA ILE A 39 12.77 9.09 -22.19
C ILE A 39 12.57 8.26 -23.46
N VAL A 40 11.70 7.22 -23.45
CA VAL A 40 11.44 6.42 -24.66
C VAL A 40 10.80 7.26 -25.77
N GLY A 41 9.92 8.19 -25.39
CA GLY A 41 9.29 9.13 -26.30
C GLY A 41 10.31 10.03 -26.98
N GLU A 42 11.21 10.63 -26.21
CA GLU A 42 12.25 11.51 -26.74
C GLU A 42 13.27 10.75 -27.60
N GLU A 43 13.69 9.54 -27.20
CA GLU A 43 14.74 8.79 -27.89
C GLU A 43 14.23 8.01 -29.11
N ALA A 44 13.18 7.21 -28.95
CA ALA A 44 12.77 6.24 -29.96
C ALA A 44 11.55 6.68 -30.78
N LEU A 45 10.76 7.62 -30.26
CA LEU A 45 9.56 8.16 -30.91
C LEU A 45 9.63 9.68 -31.03
N SER A 46 10.84 10.23 -31.23
CA SER A 46 11.12 11.67 -31.20
C SER A 46 10.15 12.47 -32.09
N SER A 47 9.85 11.97 -33.29
CA SER A 47 8.88 12.60 -34.20
C SER A 47 7.47 12.70 -33.60
N LEU A 48 6.99 11.65 -32.93
CA LEU A 48 5.69 11.64 -32.25
C LEU A 48 5.72 12.49 -30.98
N TYR A 49 6.82 12.45 -30.23
CA TYR A 49 7.02 13.21 -29.00
C TYR A 49 6.92 14.72 -29.24
N TRP A 50 7.59 15.22 -30.28
CA TRP A 50 7.53 16.62 -30.68
C TRP A 50 6.22 17.00 -31.36
N GLN A 51 5.56 16.07 -32.07
CA GLN A 51 4.25 16.34 -32.69
C GLN A 51 3.13 16.54 -31.66
N ILE A 52 3.16 15.81 -30.54
CA ILE A 52 2.13 15.89 -29.48
C ILE A 52 2.57 16.83 -28.34
N ASP A 53 3.79 17.37 -28.39
CA ASP A 53 4.36 18.29 -27.41
C ASP A 53 4.22 17.76 -25.97
N LEU A 54 4.85 16.60 -25.70
CA LEU A 54 4.72 15.88 -24.42
C LEU A 54 5.61 16.44 -23.29
N ASP A 55 6.65 17.23 -23.61
CA ASP A 55 7.59 17.78 -22.61
C ASP A 55 6.89 18.69 -21.58
N PRO A 56 6.04 19.67 -21.98
CA PRO A 56 5.31 20.49 -21.03
C PRO A 56 4.42 19.66 -20.10
N LEU A 57 3.74 18.64 -20.64
CA LEU A 57 2.87 17.75 -19.88
C LEU A 57 3.65 16.99 -18.80
N PHE A 58 4.79 16.38 -19.16
CA PHE A 58 5.57 15.58 -18.21
C PHE A 58 6.22 16.43 -17.14
N ARG A 59 6.74 17.61 -17.49
CA ARG A 59 7.30 18.56 -16.50
C ARG A 59 6.24 19.03 -15.51
N ALA A 60 5.05 19.41 -16.00
CA ALA A 60 3.95 19.81 -15.12
C ALA A 60 3.46 18.64 -14.25
N SER A 61 3.35 17.43 -14.82
CA SER A 61 2.94 16.22 -14.10
C SER A 61 3.92 15.85 -12.97
N MET A 62 5.22 16.13 -13.12
CA MET A 62 6.20 15.97 -12.03
C MET A 62 5.92 16.91 -10.86
N GLY A 63 5.53 18.16 -11.13
CA GLY A 63 5.08 19.10 -10.09
C GLY A 63 3.86 18.57 -9.34
N VAL A 64 2.88 18.01 -10.07
CA VAL A 64 1.68 17.40 -9.47
C VAL A 64 2.04 16.16 -8.64
N PHE A 65 2.95 15.32 -9.13
CA PHE A 65 3.45 14.16 -8.38
C PHE A 65 4.05 14.57 -7.04
N LEU A 66 4.90 15.60 -7.01
CA LEU A 66 5.52 16.10 -5.78
C LEU A 66 4.46 16.63 -4.79
N LEU A 67 3.48 17.38 -5.29
CA LEU A 67 2.36 17.86 -4.48
C LEU A 67 1.53 16.71 -3.91
N ALA A 68 1.16 15.73 -4.75
CA ALA A 68 0.41 14.56 -4.33
C ALA A 68 1.18 13.72 -3.30
N ALA A 69 2.48 13.52 -3.50
CA ALA A 69 3.36 12.82 -2.57
C ALA A 69 3.45 13.54 -1.23
N ALA A 70 3.59 14.87 -1.22
CA ALA A 70 3.60 15.68 0.00
C ALA A 70 2.27 15.58 0.76
N LEU A 71 1.14 15.69 0.07
CA LEU A 71 -0.19 15.54 0.66
C LEU A 71 -0.40 14.14 1.25
N LEU A 72 -0.02 13.09 0.53
CA LEU A 72 -0.10 11.71 1.03
C LEU A 72 0.82 11.47 2.22
N ALA A 73 2.05 12.00 2.20
CA ALA A 73 2.99 11.88 3.31
C ALA A 73 2.45 12.52 4.61
N ALA A 74 1.70 13.63 4.49
CA ALA A 74 1.05 14.28 5.63
C ALA A 74 -0.24 13.58 6.08
N LEU A 75 -1.10 13.16 5.13
CA LEU A 75 -2.43 12.63 5.42
C LEU A 75 -2.39 11.17 5.92
N VAL A 76 -1.55 10.33 5.32
CA VAL A 76 -1.52 8.88 5.58
C VAL A 76 -1.25 8.55 7.05
N PRO A 77 -0.26 9.15 7.73
CA PRO A 77 -0.02 8.87 9.15
C PRO A 77 -1.25 9.19 10.01
N VAL A 78 -1.96 10.28 9.73
CA VAL A 78 -3.16 10.69 10.47
C VAL A 78 -4.29 9.68 10.28
N VAL A 79 -4.54 9.28 9.03
CA VAL A 79 -5.56 8.29 8.67
C VAL A 79 -5.26 6.94 9.32
N VAL A 80 -4.00 6.50 9.31
CA VAL A 80 -3.59 5.23 9.95
C VAL A 80 -3.77 5.32 11.47
N VAL A 81 -3.39 6.42 12.11
CA VAL A 81 -3.60 6.59 13.56
C VAL A 81 -5.09 6.56 13.90
N ALA A 82 -5.93 7.25 13.15
CA ALA A 82 -7.38 7.24 13.33
C ALA A 82 -7.97 5.83 13.14
N GLU A 83 -7.51 5.08 12.14
CA GLU A 83 -7.87 3.67 11.92
C GLU A 83 -7.53 2.80 13.12
N ARG A 84 -6.33 2.96 13.70
CA ARG A 84 -5.89 2.18 14.88
C ARG A 84 -6.70 2.51 16.13
N PHE A 85 -7.06 3.77 16.34
CA PHE A 85 -7.95 4.17 17.43
C PHE A 85 -9.37 3.61 17.26
N ALA A 86 -9.90 3.65 16.03
CA ALA A 86 -11.20 3.06 15.72
C ALA A 86 -11.19 1.53 15.88
N ALA A 87 -10.09 0.88 15.50
CA ALA A 87 -9.84 -0.55 15.71
C ALA A 87 -9.86 -0.91 17.21
N LEU A 88 -9.13 -0.15 18.04
CA LEU A 88 -9.09 -0.38 19.49
C LEU A 88 -10.50 -0.25 20.10
N ARG A 89 -11.24 0.81 19.75
CA ARG A 89 -12.62 1.00 20.22
C ARG A 89 -13.54 -0.14 19.79
N ALA A 90 -13.40 -0.63 18.56
CA ALA A 90 -14.19 -1.75 18.05
C ALA A 90 -13.91 -3.03 18.86
N VAL A 91 -12.65 -3.28 19.21
CA VAL A 91 -12.28 -4.45 20.01
C VAL A 91 -12.77 -4.32 21.44
N GLU A 92 -12.67 -3.14 22.05
CA GLU A 92 -13.20 -2.91 23.40
C GLU A 92 -14.72 -3.08 23.46
N ALA A 93 -15.46 -2.56 22.48
CA ALA A 93 -16.90 -2.75 22.39
C ALA A 93 -17.26 -4.24 22.25
N ALA A 94 -16.59 -4.96 21.34
CA ALA A 94 -16.80 -6.40 21.17
C ALA A 94 -16.39 -7.21 22.42
N ALA A 95 -15.37 -6.74 23.15
CA ALA A 95 -14.90 -7.33 24.38
C ALA A 95 -15.90 -7.20 25.53
N LEU A 96 -16.70 -6.12 25.56
CA LEU A 96 -17.80 -5.91 26.50
C LEU A 96 -19.00 -6.79 26.17
N GLU A 97 -19.35 -6.90 24.89
CA GLU A 97 -20.46 -7.76 24.44
C GLU A 97 -20.15 -9.25 24.64
N ASN A 98 -18.92 -9.67 24.35
CA ASN A 98 -18.50 -11.07 24.43
C ASN A 98 -17.11 -11.19 25.12
N PRO A 99 -17.06 -11.40 26.45
CA PRO A 99 -15.82 -11.47 27.21
C PRO A 99 -14.88 -12.63 26.85
N ASP A 100 -15.40 -13.70 26.25
CA ASP A 100 -14.61 -14.89 25.86
C ASP A 100 -14.29 -14.96 24.36
N ALA A 101 -14.75 -13.96 23.59
CA ALA A 101 -14.44 -13.85 22.18
C ALA A 101 -13.02 -13.34 21.96
N VAL A 102 -12.37 -13.90 20.95
CA VAL A 102 -11.03 -13.49 20.49
C VAL A 102 -11.16 -12.85 19.11
N PRO A 103 -10.71 -11.59 18.93
CA PRO A 103 -10.78 -10.92 17.63
C PRO A 103 -9.88 -11.60 16.58
N GLN A 104 -10.18 -11.39 15.30
CA GLN A 104 -9.40 -11.98 14.21
C GLN A 104 -7.90 -11.61 14.27
N HIS A 105 -7.03 -12.53 13.82
CA HIS A 105 -5.58 -12.39 13.84
C HIS A 105 -5.08 -11.05 13.26
N SER A 106 -5.61 -10.66 12.09
CA SER A 106 -5.22 -9.42 11.41
C SER A 106 -5.50 -8.16 12.22
N LEU A 107 -6.59 -8.14 12.99
CA LEU A 107 -6.93 -7.02 13.86
C LEU A 107 -5.99 -6.97 15.08
N ARG A 108 -5.62 -8.13 15.64
CA ARG A 108 -4.63 -8.20 16.72
C ARG A 108 -3.24 -7.81 16.27
N GLN A 109 -2.83 -8.19 15.06
CA GLN A 109 -1.58 -7.71 14.43
C GLN A 109 -1.60 -6.20 14.23
N THR A 110 -2.72 -5.67 13.77
CA THR A 110 -2.96 -4.24 13.63
C THR A 110 -2.80 -3.51 14.98
N LEU A 111 -3.13 -4.17 16.08
CA LEU A 111 -2.97 -3.64 17.44
C LEU A 111 -1.72 -4.13 18.18
N GLN A 112 -0.71 -4.69 17.48
CA GLN A 112 0.57 -5.08 18.13
C GLN A 112 1.35 -3.87 18.63
N ALA A 113 1.26 -2.74 17.93
CA ALA A 113 1.85 -1.49 18.32
C ALA A 113 0.77 -0.51 18.78
N SER A 114 1.15 0.44 19.65
CA SER A 114 0.22 1.47 20.09
C SER A 114 -0.34 2.27 18.90
N PRO A 115 -1.65 2.58 18.87
CA PRO A 115 -2.26 3.41 17.83
C PRO A 115 -1.48 4.71 17.56
N ALA A 116 -0.93 5.31 18.61
CA ALA A 116 -0.16 6.55 18.53
C ALA A 116 1.35 6.35 18.30
N ALA A 117 1.84 5.10 18.29
CA ALA A 117 3.26 4.82 18.07
C ALA A 117 3.73 5.29 16.68
N LEU A 118 2.87 5.23 15.67
CA LEU A 118 3.19 5.75 14.34
C LEU A 118 3.40 7.27 14.40
N LEU A 119 2.52 8.01 15.06
CA LEU A 119 2.64 9.46 15.23
C LEU A 119 3.94 9.83 15.96
N GLN A 120 4.31 9.07 17.00
CA GLN A 120 5.57 9.26 17.71
C GLN A 120 6.77 8.99 16.80
N LYS A 121 6.77 7.89 16.03
CA LYS A 121 7.86 7.52 15.13
C LYS A 121 8.02 8.54 14.01
N THR A 122 6.95 8.85 13.28
CA THR A 122 6.96 9.85 12.21
C THR A 122 7.39 11.22 12.72
N GLY A 123 6.84 11.68 13.85
CA GLY A 123 7.25 12.94 14.46
C GLY A 123 8.72 12.96 14.88
N THR A 124 9.26 11.83 15.35
CA THR A 124 10.69 11.72 15.72
C THR A 124 11.59 11.74 14.50
N VAL A 125 11.26 10.97 13.45
CA VAL A 125 12.03 10.95 12.20
C VAL A 125 11.99 12.33 11.54
N MET A 126 10.80 12.92 11.37
CA MET A 126 10.64 14.24 10.77
C MET A 126 11.40 15.31 11.55
N PHE A 127 11.34 15.28 12.89
CA PHE A 127 12.09 16.22 13.72
C PHE A 127 13.59 16.14 13.45
N TRP A 128 14.18 14.95 13.46
CA TRP A 128 15.62 14.80 13.23
C TRP A 128 16.03 15.10 11.79
N CYS A 129 15.21 14.76 10.80
CA CYS A 129 15.48 15.14 9.40
C CYS A 129 15.47 16.67 9.22
N VAL A 130 14.44 17.36 9.75
CA VAL A 130 14.30 18.82 9.62
C VAL A 130 15.38 19.54 10.43
N VAL A 131 15.67 19.10 11.65
CA VAL A 131 16.75 19.68 12.47
C VAL A 131 18.12 19.43 11.84
N GLY A 132 18.37 18.24 11.29
CA GLY A 132 19.61 17.93 10.59
C GLY A 132 19.81 18.80 9.35
N LEU A 133 18.78 18.94 8.51
CA LEU A 133 18.81 19.83 7.34
C LEU A 133 19.01 21.30 7.75
N GLY A 134 18.32 21.73 8.81
CA GLY A 134 18.45 23.07 9.38
C GLY A 134 19.84 23.35 9.94
N ALA A 135 20.45 22.39 10.62
CA ALA A 135 21.81 22.53 11.12
C ALA A 135 22.82 22.67 9.97
N LEU A 136 22.67 21.90 8.90
CA LEU A 136 23.51 22.02 7.70
C LEU A 136 23.32 23.40 7.02
N LEU A 137 22.08 23.84 6.83
CA LEU A 137 21.80 25.15 6.23
C LEU A 137 22.32 26.29 7.12
N ALA A 138 22.14 26.19 8.44
CA ALA A 138 22.63 27.18 9.39
C ALA A 138 24.16 27.25 9.38
N LEU A 139 24.85 26.11 9.31
CA LEU A 139 26.30 26.07 9.11
C LEU A 139 26.68 26.77 7.79
N GLY A 140 25.97 26.49 6.69
CA GLY A 140 26.18 27.19 5.41
C GLY A 140 26.07 28.72 5.56
N VAL A 141 24.96 29.22 6.09
CA VAL A 141 24.71 30.65 6.34
C VAL A 141 25.75 31.27 7.29
N LEU A 142 26.25 30.50 8.27
CA LEU A 142 27.27 30.98 9.21
C LEU A 142 28.67 31.03 8.59
N PHE A 143 29.02 30.13 7.66
CA PHE A 143 30.38 30.03 7.11
C PHE A 143 30.56 30.63 5.71
N THR A 144 29.48 31.04 5.04
CA THR A 144 29.55 31.67 3.72
C THR A 144 28.85 33.02 3.71
N GLU A 145 29.54 34.05 3.22
CA GLU A 145 29.07 35.44 3.23
C GLU A 145 27.89 35.62 2.26
N ASP A 146 27.93 34.98 1.09
CA ASP A 146 26.86 35.01 0.08
C ASP A 146 25.50 34.53 0.63
N LEU A 147 25.48 33.44 1.39
CA LEU A 147 24.26 32.89 2.00
C LEU A 147 23.81 33.69 3.23
N ARG A 148 24.70 34.49 3.83
CA ARG A 148 24.38 35.32 5.00
C ARG A 148 23.65 36.59 4.63
N GLU A 149 24.03 37.20 3.50
CA GLU A 149 23.41 38.42 2.99
C GLU A 149 22.11 38.13 2.22
N ASP A 150 21.90 36.90 1.79
CA ASP A 150 20.68 36.47 1.10
C ASP A 150 19.48 36.31 2.06
N ALA A 151 18.45 37.13 1.85
CA ALA A 151 17.20 37.09 2.59
C ALA A 151 16.46 35.74 2.43
N VAL A 152 16.59 35.07 1.29
CA VAL A 152 15.92 33.78 1.02
C VAL A 152 16.44 32.70 1.96
N SER A 153 17.75 32.69 2.23
CA SER A 153 18.39 31.76 3.15
C SER A 153 17.89 31.90 4.60
N TRP A 154 17.65 33.13 5.07
CA TRP A 154 17.03 33.38 6.39
C TRP A 154 15.56 32.97 6.44
N VAL A 155 14.79 33.22 5.37
CA VAL A 155 13.41 32.75 5.26
C VAL A 155 13.37 31.22 5.29
N ALA A 156 14.26 30.55 4.57
CA ALA A 156 14.38 29.09 4.59
C ALA A 156 14.70 28.55 6.00
N LEU A 157 15.63 29.19 6.74
CA LEU A 157 15.91 28.83 8.13
C LEU A 157 14.69 29.02 9.05
N LEU A 158 13.92 30.09 8.89
CA LEU A 158 12.68 30.31 9.64
C LEU A 158 11.65 29.20 9.34
N VAL A 159 11.46 28.85 8.07
CA VAL A 159 10.56 27.76 7.66
C VAL A 159 11.00 26.44 8.30
N ILE A 160 12.30 26.13 8.26
CA ILE A 160 12.84 24.92 8.92
C ILE A 160 12.59 24.94 10.42
N ALA A 161 12.79 26.08 11.09
CA ALA A 161 12.53 26.22 12.52
C ALA A 161 11.04 25.96 12.86
N VAL A 162 10.12 26.50 12.05
CA VAL A 162 8.67 26.26 12.19
C VAL A 162 8.34 24.78 11.99
N LEU A 163 8.90 24.14 10.97
CA LEU A 163 8.71 22.70 10.70
C LEU A 163 9.27 21.83 11.84
N ALA A 164 10.43 22.19 12.39
CA ALA A 164 11.03 21.49 13.53
C ALA A 164 10.17 21.62 14.79
N ALA A 165 9.63 22.82 15.07
CA ALA A 165 8.69 23.04 16.16
C ALA A 165 7.41 22.22 15.99
N GLY A 166 6.86 22.18 14.77
CA GLY A 166 5.71 21.34 14.41
C GLY A 166 6.01 19.84 14.63
N ALA A 167 7.16 19.36 14.16
CA ALA A 167 7.58 17.98 14.35
C ALA A 167 7.76 17.61 15.83
N ALA A 168 8.32 18.53 16.63
CA ALA A 168 8.45 18.37 18.07
C ALA A 168 7.08 18.30 18.78
N ALA A 169 6.12 19.13 18.37
CA ALA A 169 4.75 19.09 18.88
C ALA A 169 4.08 17.75 18.57
N VAL A 170 4.19 17.26 17.32
CA VAL A 170 3.68 15.95 16.89
C VAL A 170 4.30 14.83 17.70
N ARG A 171 5.63 14.85 17.90
CA ARG A 171 6.35 13.87 18.73
C ARG A 171 5.84 13.86 20.17
N ARG A 172 5.67 15.04 20.80
CA ARG A 172 5.17 15.18 22.17
C ARG A 172 3.72 14.69 22.31
N LEU A 173 2.86 15.01 21.35
CA LEU A 173 1.48 14.53 21.28
C LEU A 173 1.44 13.00 21.13
N GLY A 174 2.26 12.44 20.23
CA GLY A 174 2.41 11.00 20.05
C GLY A 174 2.80 10.29 21.34
N ARG A 175 3.83 10.79 22.04
CA ARG A 175 4.27 10.21 23.32
C ARG A 175 3.16 10.21 24.38
N ARG A 176 2.52 11.38 24.58
CA ARG A 176 1.40 11.50 25.55
C ARG A 176 0.23 10.57 25.19
N ALA A 177 -0.07 10.41 23.91
CA ALA A 177 -1.13 9.51 23.46
C ALA A 177 -0.77 8.03 23.68
N VAL A 178 0.49 7.63 23.46
CA VAL A 178 0.97 6.28 23.77
C VAL A 178 0.83 5.98 25.27
N GLU A 179 1.26 6.91 26.13
CA GLU A 179 1.16 6.78 27.59
C GLU A 179 -0.30 6.58 28.05
N ARG A 180 -1.25 7.35 27.50
CA ARG A 180 -2.68 7.22 27.83
C ARG A 180 -3.30 5.90 27.36
N VAL A 181 -2.86 5.38 26.23
CA VAL A 181 -3.46 4.18 25.60
C VAL A 181 -2.80 2.88 26.09
N GLY A 182 -1.58 2.96 26.62
CA GLY A 182 -0.81 1.82 27.12
C GLY A 182 -1.60 0.88 28.05
N PRO A 183 -2.27 1.38 29.11
CA PRO A 183 -3.04 0.53 30.04
C PRO A 183 -4.21 -0.21 29.39
N ARG A 184 -4.91 0.44 28.45
CA ARG A 184 -6.03 -0.17 27.71
C ARG A 184 -5.52 -1.31 26.84
N MET A 185 -4.42 -1.07 26.15
CA MET A 185 -3.79 -2.10 25.30
C MET A 185 -3.23 -3.26 26.10
N SER A 186 -2.54 -3.01 27.22
CA SER A 186 -1.96 -4.08 28.03
C SER A 186 -3.04 -5.02 28.59
N THR A 187 -4.21 -4.47 28.94
CA THR A 187 -5.39 -5.23 29.37
C THR A 187 -5.92 -6.13 28.25
N GLN A 188 -6.03 -5.61 27.03
CA GLN A 188 -6.45 -6.41 25.88
C GLN A 188 -5.41 -7.49 25.53
N TRP A 189 -4.12 -7.15 25.61
CA TRP A 189 -3.03 -8.07 25.30
C TRP A 189 -2.95 -9.24 26.28
N SER A 190 -3.08 -8.96 27.58
CA SER A 190 -3.11 -9.99 28.63
C SER A 190 -4.33 -10.90 28.48
N ARG A 191 -5.50 -10.33 28.17
CA ARG A 191 -6.71 -11.09 27.85
C ARG A 191 -6.50 -12.00 26.65
N TRP A 192 -5.98 -11.49 25.53
CA TRP A 192 -5.76 -12.31 24.35
C TRP A 192 -4.76 -13.42 24.63
N LYS A 193 -3.62 -13.13 25.28
CA LYS A 193 -2.61 -14.14 25.65
C LYS A 193 -3.21 -15.35 26.36
N ARG A 194 -4.22 -15.14 27.21
CA ARG A 194 -4.98 -16.21 27.89
C ARG A 194 -6.01 -16.88 26.98
N LEU A 195 -6.76 -16.12 26.18
CA LEU A 195 -7.89 -16.63 25.41
C LEU A 195 -7.51 -17.27 24.07
N VAL A 196 -6.40 -16.89 23.40
CA VAL A 196 -6.01 -17.46 22.10
C VAL A 196 -5.83 -18.97 22.19
N PRO A 197 -5.01 -19.51 23.11
CA PRO A 197 -4.74 -20.95 23.14
C PRO A 197 -6.00 -21.76 23.44
N LEU A 198 -6.89 -21.22 24.28
CA LEU A 198 -8.18 -21.84 24.59
C LEU A 198 -9.12 -21.85 23.39
N ALA A 199 -9.16 -20.74 22.63
CA ALA A 199 -9.97 -20.65 21.42
C ALA A 199 -9.45 -21.58 20.31
N GLU A 200 -8.13 -21.69 20.15
CA GLU A 200 -7.50 -22.61 19.19
C GLU A 200 -7.80 -24.07 19.51
N ARG A 201 -7.68 -24.47 20.79
CA ARG A 201 -8.01 -25.83 21.22
C ARG A 201 -9.47 -26.15 20.96
N ARG A 202 -10.39 -25.27 21.36
CA ARG A 202 -11.84 -25.47 21.09
C ARG A 202 -12.16 -25.58 19.61
N ASP A 203 -11.52 -24.78 18.76
CA ASP A 203 -11.69 -24.89 17.31
C ASP A 203 -11.10 -26.20 16.75
N ALA A 204 -9.96 -26.65 17.28
CA ALA A 204 -9.36 -27.94 16.92
C ALA A 204 -10.28 -29.12 17.30
N ASP A 205 -10.79 -29.13 18.53
CA ASP A 205 -11.71 -30.17 19.03
C ASP A 205 -12.99 -30.22 18.16
N ARG A 206 -13.58 -29.07 17.85
CA ARG A 206 -14.75 -28.97 16.96
C ARG A 206 -14.44 -29.45 15.55
N ARG A 207 -13.25 -29.14 15.02
CA ARG A 207 -12.82 -29.57 13.69
C ARG A 207 -12.60 -31.07 13.63
N ASP A 208 -12.07 -31.67 14.70
CA ASP A 208 -11.85 -33.11 14.78
C ASP A 208 -13.17 -33.89 14.94
N ALA A 209 -14.15 -33.30 15.61
CA ALA A 209 -15.51 -33.82 15.70
C ALA A 209 -16.34 -33.64 14.41
N ALA A 210 -15.94 -32.74 13.50
CA ALA A 210 -16.66 -32.47 12.27
C ALA A 210 -16.47 -33.57 11.21
N MET A 211 -17.49 -33.78 10.37
CA MET A 211 -17.42 -34.74 9.27
C MET A 211 -16.45 -34.27 8.17
N ARG A 212 -15.65 -35.21 7.65
CA ARG A 212 -14.83 -34.96 6.46
C ARG A 212 -15.75 -34.72 5.27
N THR A 213 -15.49 -33.67 4.50
CA THR A 213 -16.31 -33.33 3.33
C THR A 213 -15.45 -33.10 2.10
N VAL A 214 -16.04 -33.31 0.93
CA VAL A 214 -15.40 -33.04 -0.36
C VAL A 214 -15.36 -31.52 -0.57
N VAL A 215 -14.15 -31.00 -0.76
CA VAL A 215 -13.93 -29.57 -1.00
C VAL A 215 -14.35 -29.22 -2.44
N PRO A 216 -15.14 -28.14 -2.65
CA PRO A 216 -15.47 -27.66 -3.98
C PRO A 216 -14.22 -27.43 -4.85
N ARG A 217 -14.28 -27.85 -6.12
CA ARG A 217 -13.14 -27.75 -7.06
C ARG A 217 -12.55 -26.34 -7.09
N TRP A 218 -13.38 -25.29 -7.13
CA TRP A 218 -12.97 -23.88 -7.12
C TRP A 218 -12.10 -23.47 -5.90
N LEU A 219 -12.24 -24.14 -4.77
CA LEU A 219 -11.41 -23.89 -3.57
C LEU A 219 -10.10 -24.67 -3.62
N ALA A 220 -10.12 -25.88 -4.22
CA ALA A 220 -8.96 -26.76 -4.38
C ALA A 220 -8.05 -26.40 -5.57
N VAL A 221 -8.55 -25.65 -6.57
CA VAL A 221 -7.74 -25.27 -7.74
C VAL A 221 -6.51 -24.46 -7.29
N PRO A 222 -5.29 -24.80 -7.74
CA PRO A 222 -4.05 -24.08 -7.39
C PRO A 222 -3.97 -22.66 -7.96
N SER A 223 -5.07 -22.11 -8.50
CA SER A 223 -5.12 -20.87 -9.26
C SER A 223 -4.58 -19.66 -8.49
N ALA A 224 -4.73 -19.62 -7.16
CA ALA A 224 -4.12 -18.58 -6.33
C ALA A 224 -2.58 -18.64 -6.31
N ARG A 225 -1.99 -19.85 -6.37
CA ARG A 225 -0.54 -20.02 -6.50
C ARG A 225 -0.09 -19.58 -7.89
N THR A 226 -0.88 -19.88 -8.93
CA THR A 226 -0.59 -19.48 -10.31
C THR A 226 -0.63 -17.96 -10.47
N VAL A 227 -1.67 -17.28 -9.96
CA VAL A 227 -1.75 -15.81 -9.97
C VAL A 227 -0.60 -15.17 -9.17
N GLY A 228 -0.25 -15.75 -8.02
CA GLY A 228 0.91 -15.29 -7.25
C GLY A 228 2.25 -15.48 -8.00
N ARG A 229 2.41 -16.55 -8.78
CA ARG A 229 3.58 -16.76 -9.64
C ARG A 229 3.60 -15.77 -10.80
N ILE A 230 2.48 -15.56 -11.48
CA ILE A 230 2.35 -14.59 -12.58
C ILE A 230 2.73 -13.19 -12.07
N ALA A 231 2.17 -12.78 -10.93
CA ALA A 231 2.51 -11.48 -10.33
C ALA A 231 4.00 -11.36 -9.99
N LYS A 232 4.62 -12.42 -9.48
CA LYS A 232 6.08 -12.44 -9.23
C LYS A 232 6.88 -12.35 -10.52
N ILE A 233 6.51 -13.12 -11.54
CA ILE A 233 7.19 -13.12 -12.86
C ILE A 233 7.08 -11.73 -13.50
N LEU A 234 5.89 -11.14 -13.50
CA LEU A 234 5.66 -9.78 -14.01
C LEU A 234 6.45 -8.75 -13.22
N LEU A 235 6.49 -8.86 -11.89
CA LEU A 235 7.30 -7.96 -11.05
C LEU A 235 8.80 -8.10 -11.37
N THR A 236 9.31 -9.33 -11.45
CA THR A 236 10.73 -9.57 -11.79
C THR A 236 11.06 -9.09 -13.20
N ALA A 237 10.18 -9.32 -14.17
CA ALA A 237 10.35 -8.83 -15.53
C ALA A 237 10.35 -7.30 -15.56
N THR A 238 9.42 -6.66 -14.87
CA THR A 238 9.36 -5.19 -14.75
C THR A 238 10.63 -4.62 -14.12
N LEU A 239 11.15 -5.24 -13.06
CA LEU A 239 12.38 -4.80 -12.41
C LEU A 239 13.61 -5.00 -13.30
N LEU A 240 13.69 -6.12 -14.03
CA LEU A 240 14.78 -6.36 -14.98
C LEU A 240 14.73 -5.39 -16.15
N SER A 241 13.55 -5.14 -16.72
CA SER A 241 13.36 -4.15 -17.77
C SER A 241 13.67 -2.74 -17.27
N LEU A 242 13.24 -2.39 -16.05
CA LEU A 242 13.58 -1.09 -15.45
C LEU A 242 15.09 -0.95 -15.20
N ALA A 243 15.78 -2.02 -14.78
CA ALA A 243 17.23 -1.99 -14.60
C ALA A 243 17.97 -1.84 -15.94
N ALA A 244 17.53 -2.56 -16.98
CA ALA A 244 18.07 -2.43 -18.33
C ALA A 244 17.84 -1.01 -18.90
N PHE A 245 16.68 -0.44 -18.62
CA PHE A 245 16.33 0.92 -18.99
C PHE A 245 17.16 1.97 -18.24
N MET A 246 17.36 1.81 -16.93
CA MET A 246 18.22 2.71 -16.17
C MET A 246 19.69 2.61 -16.60
N LEU A 247 20.12 1.43 -17.06
CA LEU A 247 21.46 1.24 -17.62
C LEU A 247 21.64 2.01 -18.95
N SER A 248 20.64 1.99 -19.85
CA SER A 248 20.72 2.77 -21.10
C SER A 248 20.82 4.28 -20.80
N VAL A 249 20.01 4.78 -19.86
CA VAL A 249 20.07 6.17 -19.41
C VAL A 249 21.43 6.52 -18.82
N PHE A 250 21.97 5.67 -17.95
CA PHE A 250 23.27 5.89 -17.32
C PHE A 250 24.42 5.93 -18.34
N MET A 251 24.35 5.14 -19.41
CA MET A 251 25.37 5.15 -20.47
C MET A 251 25.43 6.48 -21.25
N ARG A 252 24.31 7.22 -21.32
CA ARG A 252 24.21 8.53 -21.99
C ARG A 252 24.40 9.71 -21.04
N GLN A 253 23.86 9.62 -19.82
CA GLN A 253 23.88 10.67 -18.80
C GLN A 253 24.53 10.17 -17.52
N GLN A 254 25.87 10.21 -17.49
CA GLN A 254 26.65 9.80 -16.31
C GLN A 254 26.58 10.83 -15.17
N CYS A 255 26.29 12.09 -15.50
CA CYS A 255 26.25 13.19 -14.55
C CYS A 255 25.25 14.28 -15.01
N ARG A 256 24.63 14.97 -14.05
CA ARG A 256 23.53 15.94 -14.33
C ARG A 256 23.98 17.18 -15.11
N THR A 257 25.24 17.58 -14.98
CA THR A 257 25.80 18.80 -15.56
C THR A 257 26.83 18.52 -16.65
N CYS A 258 27.04 17.26 -17.00
CA CYS A 258 27.98 16.87 -18.04
C CYS A 258 27.26 16.87 -19.38
N ASP A 259 28.00 17.20 -20.43
CA ASP A 259 27.50 16.98 -21.78
C ASP A 259 27.15 15.50 -21.98
N PRO A 260 26.07 15.19 -22.71
CA PRO A 260 25.71 13.81 -23.03
C PRO A 260 26.90 13.09 -23.69
N VAL A 261 27.16 11.86 -23.26
CA VAL A 261 28.21 11.04 -23.87
C VAL A 261 27.62 10.40 -25.12
N TYR A 262 28.10 10.82 -26.28
CA TYR A 262 27.81 10.18 -27.55
C TYR A 262 28.83 9.08 -27.82
N TRP A 263 28.34 7.93 -28.25
CA TRP A 263 29.20 6.80 -28.63
C TRP A 263 29.26 6.65 -30.16
N ASP A 264 30.32 6.04 -30.67
CA ASP A 264 30.35 5.65 -32.08
C ASP A 264 29.39 4.47 -32.33
N GLU A 265 28.84 4.37 -33.54
CA GLU A 265 28.19 3.13 -33.99
C GLU A 265 29.21 1.97 -33.90
N PRO A 266 28.90 0.84 -33.24
CA PRO A 266 27.57 0.24 -33.01
C PRO A 266 26.98 0.45 -31.61
N ILE A 267 27.66 1.18 -30.73
CA ILE A 267 27.26 1.28 -29.31
C ILE A 267 25.96 2.09 -29.18
N GLU A 268 25.81 3.19 -29.92
CA GLU A 268 24.56 3.98 -29.88
C GLU A 268 23.34 3.18 -30.30
N ASN A 269 23.43 2.42 -31.40
CA ASN A 269 22.33 1.57 -31.85
C ASN A 269 22.00 0.48 -30.80
N GLY A 270 23.01 -0.02 -30.09
CA GLY A 270 22.81 -0.91 -28.94
C GLY A 270 22.04 -0.25 -27.79
N ILE A 271 22.35 1.01 -27.47
CA ILE A 271 21.65 1.79 -26.43
C ILE A 271 20.20 2.09 -26.84
N ASP A 272 19.95 2.47 -28.09
CA ASP A 272 18.61 2.74 -28.62
C ASP A 272 17.72 1.48 -28.58
N VAL A 273 18.24 0.35 -29.05
CA VAL A 273 17.53 -0.92 -28.99
C VAL A 273 17.26 -1.33 -27.54
N LEU A 274 18.23 -1.14 -26.64
CA LEU A 274 18.06 -1.44 -25.22
C LEU A 274 16.97 -0.55 -24.59
N SER A 275 16.98 0.75 -24.85
CA SER A 275 15.99 1.73 -24.34
C SER A 275 14.59 1.41 -24.88
N LEU A 276 14.44 1.20 -26.19
CA LEU A 276 13.16 0.89 -26.82
C LEU A 276 12.60 -0.47 -26.36
N THR A 277 13.42 -1.53 -26.36
CA THR A 277 12.94 -2.87 -26.00
C THR A 277 12.61 -2.97 -24.51
N SER A 278 13.38 -2.32 -23.64
CA SER A 278 13.09 -2.28 -22.21
C SER A 278 11.85 -1.43 -21.91
N GLY A 279 11.68 -0.28 -22.57
CA GLY A 279 10.46 0.53 -22.51
C GLY A 279 9.21 -0.22 -22.97
N ALA A 280 9.27 -0.89 -24.13
CA ALA A 280 8.20 -1.74 -24.63
C ALA A 280 7.89 -2.92 -23.69
N ALA A 281 8.92 -3.53 -23.11
CA ALA A 281 8.75 -4.60 -22.13
C ALA A 281 8.06 -4.11 -20.85
N ILE A 282 8.38 -2.90 -20.36
CA ILE A 282 7.69 -2.26 -19.22
C ILE A 282 6.21 -2.03 -19.57
N ALA A 283 5.92 -1.49 -20.75
CA ALA A 283 4.55 -1.27 -21.21
C ALA A 283 3.75 -2.58 -21.33
N MET A 284 4.35 -3.63 -21.89
CA MET A 284 3.75 -4.97 -21.96
C MET A 284 3.54 -5.56 -20.56
N CYS A 285 4.51 -5.42 -19.65
CA CYS A 285 4.37 -5.88 -18.27
C CYS A 285 3.25 -5.14 -17.54
N ALA A 286 3.08 -3.84 -17.78
CA ALA A 286 1.98 -3.05 -17.23
C ALA A 286 0.62 -3.53 -17.77
N ALA A 287 0.50 -3.75 -19.09
CA ALA A 287 -0.71 -4.27 -19.72
C ALA A 287 -1.08 -5.67 -19.19
N LEU A 288 -0.11 -6.59 -19.17
CA LEU A 288 -0.28 -7.92 -18.58
C LEU A 288 -0.58 -7.86 -17.08
N GLY A 289 -0.02 -6.87 -16.38
CA GLY A 289 -0.30 -6.58 -14.97
C GLY A 289 -1.75 -6.18 -14.74
N ILE A 290 -2.33 -5.33 -15.60
CA ILE A 290 -3.75 -4.96 -15.55
C ILE A 290 -4.64 -6.18 -15.79
N VAL A 291 -4.33 -6.99 -16.81
CA VAL A 291 -5.08 -8.22 -17.10
C VAL A 291 -4.98 -9.21 -15.94
N ALA A 292 -3.79 -9.40 -15.37
CA ALA A 292 -3.56 -10.27 -14.22
C ALA A 292 -4.27 -9.76 -12.96
N TRP A 293 -4.33 -8.44 -12.76
CA TRP A 293 -5.08 -7.82 -11.67
C TRP A 293 -6.59 -8.06 -11.83
N LEU A 294 -7.18 -7.74 -12.99
CA LEU A 294 -8.60 -7.97 -13.27
C LEU A 294 -8.96 -9.45 -13.13
N GLY A 295 -8.20 -10.33 -13.77
CA GLY A 295 -8.38 -11.78 -13.66
C GLY A 295 -8.24 -12.27 -12.21
N GLY A 296 -7.29 -11.72 -11.45
CA GLY A 296 -7.10 -12.00 -10.03
C GLY A 296 -8.27 -11.55 -9.15
N VAL A 297 -8.88 -10.40 -9.42
CA VAL A 297 -10.08 -9.91 -8.73
C VAL A 297 -11.28 -10.80 -9.03
N VAL A 298 -11.54 -11.11 -10.30
CA VAL A 298 -12.66 -11.96 -10.74
C VAL A 298 -12.54 -13.37 -10.16
N LEU A 299 -11.35 -13.98 -10.26
CA LEU A 299 -11.08 -15.30 -9.71
C LEU A 299 -11.24 -15.32 -8.18
N GLN A 300 -10.79 -14.28 -7.49
CA GLN A 300 -10.96 -14.22 -6.05
C GLN A 300 -12.44 -14.04 -5.66
N PHE A 301 -13.17 -13.19 -6.38
CA PHE A 301 -14.59 -12.99 -6.16
C PHE A 301 -15.40 -14.28 -6.35
N SER A 302 -15.09 -15.06 -7.39
CA SER A 302 -15.76 -16.34 -7.63
C SER A 302 -15.47 -17.36 -6.51
N ARG A 303 -14.22 -17.41 -6.01
CA ARG A 303 -13.84 -18.27 -4.87
C ARG A 303 -14.50 -17.84 -3.57
N GLU A 304 -14.57 -16.54 -3.29
CA GLU A 304 -15.29 -15.99 -2.13
C GLU A 304 -16.78 -16.35 -2.19
N ARG A 305 -17.41 -16.19 -3.35
CA ARG A 305 -18.81 -16.56 -3.54
C ARG A 305 -19.05 -18.07 -3.43
N ALA A 306 -18.13 -18.89 -3.95
CA ALA A 306 -18.20 -20.35 -3.83
C ALA A 306 -18.06 -20.79 -2.37
N LEU A 307 -17.12 -20.19 -1.61
CA LEU A 307 -16.95 -20.45 -0.19
C LEU A 307 -18.22 -20.12 0.59
N VAL A 308 -18.78 -18.93 0.37
CA VAL A 308 -19.99 -18.48 1.09
C VAL A 308 -21.18 -19.38 0.79
N ARG A 309 -21.39 -19.75 -0.48
CA ARG A 309 -22.45 -20.69 -0.85
C ARG A 309 -22.26 -22.05 -0.19
N TRP A 310 -21.05 -22.56 -0.20
CA TRP A 310 -20.73 -23.87 0.36
C TRP A 310 -20.94 -23.94 1.88
N VAL A 311 -20.69 -22.83 2.57
CA VAL A 311 -20.79 -22.72 4.03
C VAL A 311 -22.16 -22.16 4.48
N SER A 312 -23.05 -21.85 3.55
CA SER A 312 -24.34 -21.20 3.86
C SER A 312 -25.31 -22.09 4.64
N ASP A 313 -25.12 -23.41 4.61
CA ASP A 313 -25.90 -24.38 5.39
C ASP A 313 -25.53 -24.41 6.88
N GLY A 314 -24.43 -23.75 7.27
CA GLY A 314 -23.96 -23.70 8.66
C GLY A 314 -23.46 -25.05 9.21
N LEU A 315 -23.34 -26.07 8.37
CA LEU A 315 -22.96 -27.40 8.82
C LEU A 315 -21.45 -27.45 9.12
N PRO A 316 -21.04 -28.07 10.25
CA PRO A 316 -19.64 -28.20 10.60
C PRO A 316 -18.92 -29.15 9.64
N ARG A 317 -17.79 -28.71 9.09
CA ARG A 317 -17.03 -29.42 8.04
C ARG A 317 -15.55 -29.49 8.37
N ARG A 318 -14.97 -30.69 8.29
CA ARG A 318 -13.53 -30.91 8.45
C ARG A 318 -12.81 -30.76 7.11
N VAL A 319 -11.91 -29.78 7.03
CA VAL A 319 -11.17 -29.39 5.81
C VAL A 319 -9.73 -29.06 6.18
N ASP A 320 -8.80 -29.24 5.24
CA ASP A 320 -7.46 -28.66 5.36
C ASP A 320 -7.55 -27.12 5.39
N THR A 321 -7.23 -26.54 6.53
CA THR A 321 -7.26 -25.10 6.79
C THR A 321 -6.38 -24.30 5.82
N SER A 322 -5.33 -24.91 5.25
CA SER A 322 -4.43 -24.28 4.29
C SER A 322 -5.15 -23.81 3.01
N LEU A 323 -6.28 -24.44 2.65
CA LEU A 323 -7.06 -24.10 1.46
C LEU A 323 -7.87 -22.81 1.64
N VAL A 324 -8.28 -22.51 2.88
CA VAL A 324 -9.20 -21.42 3.22
C VAL A 324 -8.48 -20.27 3.92
N GLU A 325 -7.29 -20.51 4.46
CA GLU A 325 -6.44 -19.53 5.14
C GLU A 325 -6.31 -18.21 4.37
N SER A 326 -5.97 -18.29 3.08
CA SER A 326 -5.81 -17.10 2.23
C SER A 326 -7.09 -16.29 2.02
N LEU A 327 -8.26 -16.92 2.08
CA LEU A 327 -9.56 -16.27 1.89
C LEU A 327 -10.04 -15.58 3.19
N LEU A 328 -9.64 -16.12 4.35
CA LEU A 328 -9.95 -15.58 5.67
C LEU A 328 -8.97 -14.49 6.10
N ALA A 329 -7.66 -14.71 5.91
CA ALA A 329 -6.61 -13.78 6.32
C ALA A 329 -6.23 -12.74 5.25
N GLY A 330 -6.39 -13.07 3.95
CA GLY A 330 -5.98 -12.19 2.85
C GLY A 330 -6.90 -10.99 2.61
N ASN A 331 -6.43 -10.07 1.76
CA ASN A 331 -7.26 -8.99 1.22
C ASN A 331 -8.33 -9.60 0.32
N ARG A 332 -9.59 -9.17 0.49
CA ARG A 332 -10.72 -9.61 -0.34
C ARG A 332 -10.65 -9.11 -1.78
N SER A 333 -11.44 -9.71 -2.67
CA SER A 333 -11.64 -9.24 -4.04
C SER A 333 -12.00 -7.75 -4.11
N MET A 334 -12.96 -7.30 -3.29
CA MET A 334 -13.40 -5.90 -3.24
C MET A 334 -12.32 -4.92 -2.77
N VAL A 335 -11.48 -5.33 -1.81
CA VAL A 335 -10.34 -4.51 -1.35
C VAL A 335 -9.27 -4.41 -2.46
N ARG A 336 -9.04 -5.49 -3.21
CA ARG A 336 -8.13 -5.45 -4.36
C ARG A 336 -8.66 -4.58 -5.50
N LEU A 337 -9.97 -4.59 -5.72
CA LEU A 337 -10.63 -3.71 -6.67
C LEU A 337 -10.49 -2.25 -6.24
N GLN A 338 -10.80 -1.94 -4.97
CA GLN A 338 -10.61 -0.61 -4.39
C GLN A 338 -9.19 -0.07 -4.58
N ILE A 339 -8.18 -0.87 -4.21
CA ILE A 339 -6.77 -0.47 -4.35
C ILE A 339 -6.45 -0.19 -5.82
N GLY A 340 -6.85 -1.08 -6.74
CA GLY A 340 -6.57 -0.88 -8.16
C GLY A 340 -7.31 0.29 -8.80
N LEU A 341 -8.57 0.55 -8.42
CA LEU A 341 -9.30 1.75 -8.85
C LEU A 341 -8.61 3.02 -8.35
N SER A 342 -8.13 3.01 -7.11
CA SER A 342 -7.38 4.15 -6.53
C SER A 342 -6.03 4.35 -7.22
N VAL A 343 -5.35 3.27 -7.63
CA VAL A 343 -4.09 3.32 -8.41
C VAL A 343 -4.32 3.99 -9.75
N VAL A 344 -5.33 3.55 -10.51
CA VAL A 344 -5.66 4.13 -11.83
C VAL A 344 -6.14 5.58 -11.65
N GLY A 345 -6.96 5.84 -10.63
CA GLY A 345 -7.45 7.18 -10.33
C GLY A 345 -6.33 8.16 -9.97
N ALA A 346 -5.29 7.71 -9.24
CA ALA A 346 -4.12 8.54 -8.95
C ALA A 346 -3.35 8.91 -10.23
N GLY A 347 -3.20 7.98 -11.16
CA GLY A 347 -2.57 8.27 -12.46
C GLY A 347 -3.37 9.26 -13.29
N ALA A 348 -4.69 9.07 -13.37
CA ALA A 348 -5.58 10.00 -14.06
C ALA A 348 -5.57 11.40 -13.41
N LEU A 349 -5.46 11.48 -12.07
CA LEU A 349 -5.33 12.74 -11.35
C LEU A 349 -4.05 13.48 -11.72
N ILE A 350 -2.91 12.78 -11.72
CA ILE A 350 -1.60 13.38 -12.00
C ILE A 350 -1.54 13.86 -13.44
N VAL A 351 -1.89 13.00 -14.40
CA VAL A 351 -1.85 13.34 -15.83
C VAL A 351 -2.87 14.43 -16.18
N GLY A 352 -4.10 14.33 -15.65
CA GLY A 352 -5.14 15.33 -15.89
C GLY A 352 -4.80 16.70 -15.31
N THR A 353 -4.26 16.76 -14.08
CA THR A 353 -3.84 18.04 -13.48
C THR A 353 -2.60 18.58 -14.16
N GLY A 354 -1.64 17.72 -14.54
CA GLY A 354 -0.45 18.10 -15.29
C GLY A 354 -0.81 18.72 -16.64
N ALA A 355 -1.80 18.16 -17.33
CA ALA A 355 -2.30 18.73 -18.59
C ALA A 355 -2.88 20.14 -18.40
N ILE A 356 -3.62 20.40 -17.32
CA ILE A 356 -4.12 21.74 -17.02
C ILE A 356 -2.97 22.70 -16.70
N TRP A 357 -2.02 22.28 -15.86
CA TRP A 357 -0.90 23.14 -15.45
C TRP A 357 0.04 23.48 -16.61
N ALA A 358 0.11 22.60 -17.61
CA ALA A 358 0.88 22.81 -18.84
C ALA A 358 0.10 23.53 -19.94
N ASP A 359 -1.18 23.90 -19.72
CA ASP A 359 -2.10 24.37 -20.76
C ASP A 359 -2.10 23.44 -22.01
N TRP A 360 -1.98 22.14 -21.80
CA TRP A 360 -1.78 21.15 -22.86
C TRP A 360 -3.08 20.83 -23.59
N THR A 361 -3.15 21.15 -24.88
CA THR A 361 -4.40 21.09 -25.67
C THR A 361 -4.63 19.78 -26.40
N ALA A 362 -3.65 18.86 -26.44
CA ALA A 362 -3.78 17.60 -27.17
C ALA A 362 -4.71 16.58 -26.48
N MET A 363 -5.13 16.86 -25.24
CA MET A 363 -6.09 16.04 -24.48
C MET A 363 -7.06 16.95 -23.73
N ASP A 364 -8.36 16.62 -23.78
CA ASP A 364 -9.34 17.24 -22.88
C ASP A 364 -9.11 16.74 -21.43
N ALA A 365 -8.41 17.55 -20.64
CA ALA A 365 -8.05 17.24 -19.26
C ALA A 365 -9.24 17.06 -18.31
N ARG A 366 -10.47 17.44 -18.72
CA ARG A 366 -11.68 17.25 -17.91
C ARG A 366 -12.00 15.78 -17.71
N TRP A 367 -11.89 14.97 -18.75
CA TRP A 367 -12.22 13.54 -18.69
C TRP A 367 -11.31 12.72 -17.76
N PRO A 368 -9.96 12.82 -17.80
CA PRO A 368 -9.11 12.12 -16.85
C PRO A 368 -9.34 12.57 -15.41
N LEU A 369 -9.65 13.85 -15.17
CA LEU A 369 -9.98 14.32 -13.82
C LEU A 369 -11.32 13.79 -13.31
N VAL A 370 -12.35 13.76 -14.17
CA VAL A 370 -13.64 13.12 -13.84
C VAL A 370 -13.42 11.63 -13.55
N ALA A 371 -12.65 10.93 -14.40
CA ALA A 371 -12.31 9.54 -14.18
C ALA A 371 -11.56 9.35 -12.84
N ALA A 372 -10.60 10.22 -12.51
CA ALA A 372 -9.87 10.17 -11.24
C ALA A 372 -10.83 10.22 -10.04
N VAL A 373 -11.72 11.22 -10.00
CA VAL A 373 -12.69 11.39 -8.92
C VAL A 373 -13.62 10.19 -8.82
N VAL A 374 -14.17 9.74 -9.95
CA VAL A 374 -15.10 8.60 -10.00
C VAL A 374 -14.41 7.31 -9.54
N LEU A 375 -13.19 7.03 -10.00
CA LEU A 375 -12.45 5.81 -9.64
C LEU A 375 -12.05 5.80 -8.15
N ILE A 376 -11.55 6.91 -7.62
CA ILE A 376 -11.16 7.02 -6.21
C ILE A 376 -12.40 6.92 -5.31
N ALA A 377 -13.46 7.67 -5.62
CA ALA A 377 -14.69 7.67 -4.82
C ALA A 377 -15.40 6.31 -4.88
N SER A 378 -15.54 5.71 -6.07
CA SER A 378 -16.15 4.39 -6.21
C SER A 378 -15.34 3.31 -5.50
N GLY A 379 -14.01 3.33 -5.62
CA GLY A 379 -13.11 2.43 -4.88
C GLY A 379 -13.33 2.52 -3.37
N PHE A 380 -13.35 3.73 -2.83
CA PHE A 380 -13.62 3.98 -1.41
C PHE A 380 -15.00 3.46 -0.98
N VAL A 381 -16.06 3.80 -1.72
CA VAL A 381 -17.45 3.40 -1.42
C VAL A 381 -17.60 1.88 -1.47
N ILE A 382 -17.01 1.21 -2.47
CA ILE A 382 -17.02 -0.27 -2.58
C ILE A 382 -16.37 -0.90 -1.35
N GLY A 383 -15.17 -0.42 -0.97
CA GLY A 383 -14.45 -0.91 0.20
C GLY A 383 -15.21 -0.73 1.50
N TRP A 384 -15.83 0.44 1.68
CA TRP A 384 -16.60 0.77 2.86
C TRP A 384 -17.90 -0.05 2.96
N ALA A 385 -18.65 -0.15 1.85
CA ALA A 385 -19.91 -0.90 1.79
C ALA A 385 -19.71 -2.42 1.98
N ASP A 386 -18.61 -3.00 1.46
CA ASP A 386 -18.32 -4.43 1.62
C ASP A 386 -18.01 -4.83 3.07
N SER A 387 -17.62 -3.89 3.94
CA SER A 387 -17.18 -4.18 5.32
C SER A 387 -18.15 -5.03 6.14
N ARG A 388 -19.45 -4.71 6.11
CA ARG A 388 -20.48 -5.46 6.86
C ARG A 388 -20.71 -6.85 6.28
N ARG A 389 -20.80 -6.93 4.95
CA ARG A 389 -20.97 -8.18 4.21
C ARG A 389 -19.78 -9.10 4.46
N ARG A 390 -18.56 -8.57 4.38
CA ARG A 390 -17.30 -9.25 4.66
C ARG A 390 -17.26 -9.84 6.06
N ARG A 391 -17.68 -9.09 7.08
CA ARG A 391 -17.75 -9.63 8.45
C ARG A 391 -18.66 -10.86 8.52
N ARG A 392 -19.89 -10.74 8.01
CA ARG A 392 -20.89 -11.82 8.07
C ARG A 392 -20.39 -13.07 7.36
N GLU A 393 -19.90 -12.92 6.13
CA GLU A 393 -19.42 -14.03 5.32
C GLU A 393 -18.18 -14.72 5.92
N ARG A 394 -17.27 -13.96 6.54
CA ARG A 394 -16.10 -14.54 7.23
C ARG A 394 -16.48 -15.21 8.54
N GLN A 395 -17.43 -14.66 9.28
CA GLN A 395 -17.93 -15.29 10.51
C GLN A 395 -18.59 -16.63 10.18
N LEU A 396 -19.47 -16.68 9.18
CA LEU A 396 -20.07 -17.92 8.69
C LEU A 396 -19.01 -18.96 8.30
N ALA A 397 -17.98 -18.53 7.55
CA ALA A 397 -16.87 -19.39 7.17
C ALA A 397 -16.09 -19.93 8.38
N ARG A 398 -15.88 -19.12 9.43
CA ARG A 398 -15.22 -19.56 10.68
C ARG A 398 -16.09 -20.54 11.46
N ASP A 399 -17.38 -20.27 11.55
CA ASP A 399 -18.32 -21.05 12.35
C ASP A 399 -18.53 -22.46 11.79
N ALA A 400 -18.41 -22.66 10.48
CA ALA A 400 -18.54 -24.00 9.89
C ALA A 400 -17.22 -24.75 9.73
N LEU A 401 -16.11 -24.04 9.50
CA LEU A 401 -14.82 -24.67 9.14
C LEU A 401 -13.83 -24.76 10.30
N PHE A 402 -14.10 -24.03 11.40
CA PHE A 402 -13.25 -23.93 12.59
C PHE A 402 -11.77 -23.80 12.25
N PRO A 403 -11.35 -22.79 11.47
CA PRO A 403 -10.00 -22.75 10.92
C PRO A 403 -8.93 -22.35 11.94
N GLY A 404 -9.32 -22.00 13.18
CA GLY A 404 -8.42 -21.55 14.23
C GLY A 404 -7.91 -20.12 14.00
N ASP A 405 -6.71 -19.83 14.51
CA ASP A 405 -6.07 -18.53 14.38
C ASP A 405 -5.36 -18.35 13.03
N VAL A 406 -6.15 -17.99 12.02
CA VAL A 406 -5.65 -17.82 10.66
C VAL A 406 -4.92 -16.48 10.48
N GLY A 407 -3.61 -16.52 10.24
CA GLY A 407 -2.76 -15.37 9.87
C GLY A 407 -2.47 -15.29 8.36
N ARG A 408 -1.83 -14.20 7.91
CA ARG A 408 -1.42 -14.09 6.49
C ARG A 408 -0.15 -14.94 6.32
N ARG A 409 -0.05 -15.71 5.23
CA ARG A 409 1.18 -16.47 4.91
C ARG A 409 2.38 -15.53 4.86
N GLY A 410 3.37 -15.76 5.72
CA GLY A 410 4.56 -14.91 5.89
C GLY A 410 4.73 -14.36 7.31
N ASP A 411 3.64 -14.25 8.09
CA ASP A 411 3.69 -13.69 9.45
C ASP A 411 4.39 -14.62 10.46
N ALA A 412 4.39 -15.93 10.19
CA ALA A 412 5.11 -16.93 10.98
C ALA A 412 6.63 -16.95 10.68
N THR A 413 7.03 -16.67 9.43
CA THR A 413 8.45 -16.71 9.02
C THR A 413 9.28 -15.59 9.64
N THR A 414 8.69 -14.43 9.95
CA THR A 414 9.38 -13.34 10.64
C THR A 414 9.59 -13.65 12.13
N ARG A 415 8.66 -14.38 12.77
CA ARG A 415 8.84 -14.87 14.16
C ARG A 415 9.82 -16.04 14.26
N GLY A 416 9.80 -16.97 13.31
CA GLY A 416 10.75 -18.09 13.29
C GLY A 416 12.20 -17.61 13.13
N ARG A 417 12.45 -16.59 12.30
CA ARG A 417 13.78 -15.97 12.19
C ARG A 417 14.16 -15.15 13.41
N ALA A 418 13.27 -14.30 13.94
CA ALA A 418 13.61 -13.47 15.11
C ALA A 418 13.84 -14.28 16.41
N ILE A 419 13.22 -15.46 16.54
CA ILE A 419 13.46 -16.37 17.66
C ILE A 419 14.72 -17.20 17.42
N ALA A 420 15.01 -17.60 16.18
CA ALA A 420 16.24 -18.31 15.83
C ALA A 420 17.50 -17.42 15.91
N THR A 421 17.38 -16.11 15.62
CA THR A 421 18.47 -15.14 15.73
C THR A 421 18.52 -14.42 17.09
N GLY A 422 17.63 -14.76 18.03
CA GLY A 422 17.58 -14.18 19.38
C GLY A 422 17.98 -15.17 20.48
N ILE A 423 18.49 -16.35 20.11
CA ILE A 423 19.06 -17.36 21.02
C ILE A 423 20.59 -17.52 20.77
N GLN A 424 21.15 -16.73 19.87
CA GLN A 424 22.59 -16.57 19.69
C GLN A 424 22.90 -15.07 19.66
N ASP A 425 22.98 -14.48 20.85
CA ASP A 425 23.92 -13.42 21.27
C ASP A 425 23.64 -13.02 22.72
#